data_AF-A0A137QTG0-F1
#
_entry.id   AF-A0A137QTG0-F1
#
_cell.length_a   1.000
_cell.length_b   1.000
_cell.length_c   1.000
_cell.angle_alpha   90.00
_cell.angle_beta   90.00
_cell.angle_gamma   90.00
#
_symmetry.space_group_name_H-M   'P 1'
#
loop_
_entity.id
_entity.type
_entity.pdbx_description
1 polymer ?
#
loop_
_entity_poly.entity_id
_entity_poly.type
_entity_poly.pdbx_seq_one_letter_code
_entity_poly.pdbx_strand_id
1 'polypeptide(L)'
;MTIFLPLEADLPHPSKLSFLVRSSDVTMQLQKVIQSILKARRIVVVCGAGISVSAGVPDFRSPEGIFQLLRRGHPTGGLVSGKDLFYASVFSVGKIDFMALDLLA
;
A
#
# COMPACT_ATOMS: atom_id res chain seq x y z
N MET A 1 20.02 -2.10 11.25
CA MET A 1 19.44 -3.46 11.19
C MET A 1 17.93 -3.32 11.23
N THR A 2 17.20 -3.91 10.27
CA THR A 2 15.73 -3.82 10.22
C THR A 2 15.14 -5.12 10.76
N ILE A 3 14.44 -5.03 11.89
CA ILE A 3 13.88 -6.20 12.57
C ILE A 3 12.48 -6.47 12.02
N PHE A 4 12.21 -7.73 11.67
CA PHE A 4 10.87 -8.20 11.38
C PHE A 4 10.16 -8.57 12.68
N LEU A 5 9.10 -7.82 13.02
CA LEU A 5 8.18 -8.12 14.10
C LEU A 5 6.82 -8.42 13.49
N PRO A 6 6.38 -9.68 13.44
CA PRO A 6 5.08 -10.00 12.86
C PRO A 6 3.95 -9.53 13.80
N LEU A 7 2.85 -9.06 13.22
CA LEU A 7 1.66 -8.65 13.98
C LEU A 7 0.89 -9.87 14.52
N GLU A 8 1.00 -11.01 13.83
CA GLU A 8 0.45 -12.30 14.22
C GLU A 8 1.59 -13.31 14.39
N ALA A 9 1.54 -14.16 15.43
CA ALA A 9 2.65 -15.07 15.77
C ALA A 9 3.06 -16.01 14.62
N ASP A 10 2.12 -16.34 13.74
CA ASP A 10 2.26 -17.42 12.76
C ASP A 10 2.63 -16.91 11.35
N LEU A 11 2.83 -15.60 11.18
CA LEU A 11 3.13 -15.04 9.87
C LEU A 11 4.51 -15.50 9.36
N PRO A 12 4.58 -16.01 8.12
CA PRO A 12 5.84 -16.44 7.52
C PRO A 12 6.79 -15.25 7.36
N HIS A 13 8.10 -15.53 7.46
CA HIS A 13 9.10 -14.51 7.20
C HIS A 13 9.04 -14.10 5.72
N PRO A 14 9.07 -12.79 5.40
CA PRO A 14 9.08 -12.36 4.01
C PRO A 14 10.38 -12.80 3.32
N SER A 15 10.30 -13.84 2.49
CA SER A 15 11.45 -14.40 1.75
C SER A 15 12.09 -13.41 0.78
N LYS A 16 11.33 -12.38 0.36
CA LYS A 16 11.75 -11.38 -0.62
C LYS A 16 12.65 -10.28 -0.05
N LEU A 17 12.78 -10.17 1.27
CA LEU A 17 13.46 -9.03 1.92
C LEU A 17 14.68 -9.52 2.72
N SER A 18 15.82 -9.68 2.04
CA SER A 18 17.06 -10.21 2.63
C SER A 18 17.65 -9.37 3.77
N PHE A 19 17.28 -8.09 3.87
CA PHE A 19 17.72 -7.20 4.93
C PHE A 19 16.87 -7.30 6.21
N LEU A 20 15.74 -8.03 6.17
CA LEU A 20 14.91 -8.25 7.35
C LEU A 20 15.51 -9.36 8.21
N VAL A 21 15.73 -9.04 9.48
CA VAL A 21 16.25 -10.00 10.45
C VAL A 21 15.14 -10.34 11.45
N ARG A 22 14.90 -11.63 11.72
CA ARG A 22 14.03 -12.04 12.82
C ARG A 22 14.74 -11.82 14.16
N SER A 23 14.04 -11.19 15.10
CA SER A 23 14.52 -11.11 16.49
C SER A 23 14.43 -12.48 17.15
N SER A 24 15.40 -12.83 17.99
CA SER A 24 15.31 -13.98 18.91
C SER A 24 14.28 -13.75 20.03
N ASP A 25 13.93 -12.49 20.31
CA ASP A 25 12.94 -12.09 21.29
C ASP A 25 12.02 -11.02 20.68
N VAL A 26 10.87 -11.45 20.18
CA VAL A 26 9.88 -10.56 19.53
C VAL A 26 9.17 -9.70 20.57
N THR A 27 8.86 -10.27 21.74
CA THR A 27 8.13 -9.62 22.82
C THR A 27 8.89 -8.40 23.35
N MET A 28 10.19 -8.56 23.62
CA MET A 28 11.02 -7.45 24.09
C MET A 28 11.14 -6.32 23.06
N GLN A 29 11.21 -6.66 21.77
CA GLN A 29 11.25 -5.65 20.71
C GLN A 29 9.92 -4.90 20.58
N LEU A 30 8.79 -5.60 20.67
CA LEU A 30 7.47 -4.98 20.66
C LEU A 30 7.29 -4.05 21.87
N GLN A 31 7.70 -4.48 23.07
CA GLN A 31 7.70 -3.64 24.27
C GLN A 31 8.51 -2.35 24.07
N LYS A 32 9.70 -2.45 23.44
CA LYS A 32 10.52 -1.26 23.11
C LYS A 32 9.80 -0.30 22.17
N VAL A 33 9.14 -0.80 21.13
CA VAL A 33 8.37 0.03 20.19
C VAL A 33 7.23 0.75 20.92
N ILE A 34 6.43 0.01 21.71
CA ILE A 34 5.32 0.58 22.49
C ILE A 34 5.83 1.67 23.45
N GLN A 35 6.89 1.40 24.21
CA GLN A 35 7.48 2.37 25.13
C GLN A 35 8.01 3.62 24.41
N SER A 36 8.58 3.45 23.20
CA SER A 36 9.06 4.57 22.40
C SER A 36 7.91 5.47 21.94
N ILE A 37 6.79 4.87 21.52
CA ILE A 37 5.58 5.60 21.14
C ILE A 37 4.99 6.34 22.35
N LEU A 38 4.83 5.67 23.49
CA LEU A 38 4.23 6.25 24.69
C LEU A 38 5.06 7.42 25.28
N LYS A 39 6.39 7.38 25.14
CA LYS A 39 7.29 8.43 25.64
C LYS A 39 7.46 9.59 24.67
N ALA A 40 7.10 9.42 23.40
CA ALA A 40 7.33 10.43 22.39
C ALA A 40 6.41 11.63 22.59
N ARG A 41 6.98 12.84 22.65
CA ARG A 41 6.22 14.10 22.80
C ARG A 41 5.84 14.74 21.47
N ARG A 42 6.50 14.34 20.38
CA ARG A 42 6.32 14.86 19.03
C ARG A 42 6.43 13.68 18.07
N ILE A 43 5.32 13.29 17.46
CA ILE A 43 5.23 12.13 16.57
C ILE A 43 4.78 12.64 15.20
N VAL A 44 5.51 12.25 14.16
CA VAL A 44 5.10 12.41 12.77
C VAL A 44 4.74 11.03 12.24
N VAL A 45 3.54 10.90 11.69
CA VAL A 45 3.08 9.65 11.06
C VAL A 45 3.00 9.89 9.56
N VAL A 46 3.73 9.08 8.79
CA VAL A 46 3.67 9.10 7.33
C VAL A 46 2.78 7.95 6.88
N CYS A 47 1.63 8.28 6.30
CA CYS A 47 0.66 7.31 5.81
C CYS A 47 0.66 7.24 4.28
N GLY A 48 0.29 6.09 3.74
CA GLY A 48 -0.07 5.92 2.32
C GLY A 48 -1.49 5.34 2.20
N ALA A 49 -1.90 5.00 0.98
CA ALA A 49 -3.24 4.47 0.70
C ALA A 49 -3.60 3.19 1.47
N GLY A 50 -2.60 2.43 1.94
CA GLY A 50 -2.83 1.21 2.72
C GLY A 50 -3.69 1.41 3.98
N ILE A 51 -3.70 2.60 4.57
CA ILE A 51 -4.48 2.88 5.79
C ILE A 51 -6.01 2.88 5.54
N SER A 52 -6.44 3.11 4.29
CA SER A 52 -7.86 3.18 3.92
C SER A 52 -8.40 1.91 3.28
N VAL A 53 -7.57 0.88 3.08
CA VAL A 53 -7.97 -0.38 2.42
C VAL A 53 -9.07 -1.10 3.18
N SER A 54 -9.00 -1.14 4.52
CA SER A 54 -10.05 -1.73 5.36
C SER A 54 -11.36 -0.96 5.33
N ALA A 55 -11.34 0.31 4.92
CA ALA A 55 -12.53 1.14 4.72
C ALA A 55 -13.12 1.00 3.30
N GLY A 56 -12.58 0.10 2.49
CA GLY A 56 -13.05 -0.16 1.12
C GLY A 56 -12.39 0.71 0.04
N VAL A 57 -11.44 1.59 0.39
CA VAL A 57 -10.69 2.37 -0.60
C VAL A 57 -9.44 1.60 -1.02
N PRO A 58 -9.37 1.08 -2.25
CA PRO A 58 -8.25 0.25 -2.68
C PRO A 58 -6.95 1.05 -2.71
N ASP A 59 -5.85 0.39 -2.38
CA ASP A 59 -4.53 0.97 -2.62
C ASP A 59 -4.15 0.92 -4.11
N PHE A 60 -2.98 1.46 -4.44
CA PHE A 60 -2.55 1.54 -5.83
C PHE A 60 -1.91 0.25 -6.36
N ARG A 61 -1.15 -0.47 -5.53
CA ARG A 61 -0.06 -1.36 -5.99
C ARG A 61 -0.24 -2.83 -5.59
N SER A 62 -1.16 -3.13 -4.68
CA SER A 62 -1.47 -4.51 -4.29
C SER A 62 -2.09 -5.29 -5.45
N PRO A 63 -2.17 -6.63 -5.35
CA PRO A 63 -2.78 -7.45 -6.40
C PRO A 63 -4.23 -7.05 -6.73
N GLU A 64 -4.95 -6.54 -5.72
CA GLU A 64 -6.31 -6.00 -5.79
C GLU A 64 -6.35 -4.47 -5.92
N GLY A 65 -5.17 -3.83 -6.07
CA GLY A 65 -5.03 -2.39 -6.16
C GLY A 65 -5.45 -1.82 -7.52
N ILE A 66 -5.67 -0.51 -7.55
CA ILE A 66 -6.20 0.23 -8.71
C ILE A 66 -5.39 -0.02 -10.00
N PHE A 67 -4.05 -0.14 -9.90
CA PHE A 67 -3.22 -0.38 -11.09
C PHE A 67 -3.48 -1.73 -11.75
N GLN A 68 -3.84 -2.76 -10.98
CA GLN A 68 -4.17 -4.07 -11.52
C GLN A 68 -5.62 -4.13 -11.99
N LEU A 69 -6.54 -3.49 -11.26
CA LEU A 69 -7.95 -3.38 -11.65
C LEU A 69 -8.10 -2.73 -13.04
N LEU A 70 -7.39 -1.63 -13.28
CA LEU A 70 -7.48 -0.91 -14.56
C LEU A 70 -6.83 -1.66 -15.72
N ARG A 71 -5.73 -2.37 -15.48
CA ARG A 71 -5.14 -3.26 -16.49
C ARG A 71 -6.08 -4.38 -16.90
N ARG A 72 -6.87 -4.90 -15.96
CA ARG A 72 -7.89 -5.94 -16.24
C ARG A 72 -9.12 -5.36 -16.94
N GLY A 73 -9.58 -4.18 -16.53
CA GLY A 73 -10.80 -3.54 -17.04
C GLY A 73 -10.65 -2.88 -18.41
N HIS A 74 -9.46 -2.40 -18.78
CA HIS A 74 -9.23 -1.68 -20.04
C HIS A 74 -7.96 -2.16 -20.78
N PRO A 75 -7.94 -3.39 -21.31
CA PRO A 75 -6.76 -3.98 -21.95
C PRO A 75 -6.31 -3.25 -23.23
N THR A 76 -7.20 -2.51 -23.89
CA THR A 76 -6.94 -1.73 -25.12
C THR A 76 -6.78 -0.23 -24.89
N GLY A 77 -6.97 0.23 -23.65
CA GLY A 77 -7.13 1.65 -23.33
C GLY A 77 -5.83 2.38 -23.04
N GLY A 78 -4.77 2.26 -23.85
CA GLY A 78 -3.59 3.15 -23.86
C GLY A 78 -2.79 3.39 -22.55
N LEU A 79 -3.23 2.84 -21.42
CA LEU A 79 -2.61 2.97 -20.11
C LEU A 79 -1.49 1.93 -20.02
N VAL A 80 -0.26 2.38 -20.30
CA VAL A 80 0.95 1.56 -20.26
C VAL A 80 1.30 1.24 -18.79
N SER A 81 0.97 2.16 -17.89
CA SER A 81 1.22 2.08 -16.45
C SER A 81 0.08 2.69 -15.65
N GLY A 82 -0.23 2.15 -14.47
CA GLY A 82 -1.18 2.79 -13.55
C GLY A 82 -0.75 4.20 -13.09
N LYS A 83 0.53 4.57 -13.30
CA LYS A 83 1.01 5.94 -13.11
C LYS A 83 0.39 6.93 -14.10
N ASP A 84 -0.02 6.47 -15.27
CA ASP A 84 -0.52 7.32 -16.35
C ASP A 84 -1.78 8.10 -15.92
N LEU A 85 -2.59 7.51 -15.03
CA LEU A 85 -3.78 8.12 -14.43
C LEU A 85 -3.53 9.40 -13.64
N PHE A 86 -2.29 9.60 -13.17
CA PHE A 86 -1.94 10.69 -12.26
C PHE A 86 -1.13 11.79 -12.96
N TYR A 87 -0.99 11.72 -14.29
CA TYR A 87 -0.41 12.81 -15.07
C TYR A 87 -1.51 13.75 -15.57
N ALA A 88 -1.39 15.04 -15.27
CA ALA A 88 -2.30 16.08 -15.77
C ALA A 88 -2.40 16.08 -17.31
N SER A 89 -1.33 15.66 -18.00
CA SER A 89 -1.29 15.56 -19.47
C SER A 89 -2.24 14.51 -20.05
N VAL A 90 -2.63 13.49 -19.27
CA VAL A 90 -3.58 12.46 -19.72
C VAL A 90 -5.01 12.99 -19.79
N PHE A 91 -5.33 14.01 -19.00
CA PHE A 91 -6.63 14.70 -19.02
C PHE A 91 -6.74 15.80 -20.07
N SER A 92 -5.62 16.21 -20.67
CA SER A 92 -5.58 17.32 -21.63
C SER A 92 -5.92 16.89 -23.07
N VAL A 93 -5.92 15.58 -23.33
CA VAL A 93 -6.35 15.01 -24.62
C VAL A 93 -7.56 14.14 -24.31
N GLY A 94 -8.77 14.64 -24.60
CA GLY A 94 -10.06 14.03 -24.24
C GLY A 94 -10.27 12.59 -24.74
N LYS A 95 -9.55 11.64 -24.15
CA LYS A 95 -9.48 10.24 -24.58
C LYS A 95 -9.64 9.23 -23.44
N ILE A 96 -9.86 9.70 -22.21
CA ILE A 96 -10.27 8.85 -21.09
C ILE A 96 -11.49 9.50 -20.45
N ASP A 97 -12.66 8.98 -20.81
CA ASP A 97 -13.92 9.35 -20.18
C ASP A 97 -13.96 8.69 -18.79
N PHE A 98 -13.98 9.50 -17.73
CA PHE A 98 -14.10 9.02 -16.34
C PHE A 98 -15.49 8.40 -16.07
N MET A 99 -16.40 8.44 -17.05
CA MET A 99 -17.76 7.88 -17.03
C MET A 99 -17.82 6.34 -16.88
N ALA A 100 -16.70 5.62 -16.94
CA ALA A 100 -16.69 4.18 -16.67
C ALA A 100 -16.72 3.81 -15.17
N LEU A 101 -16.68 4.79 -14.26
CA LEU A 101 -16.84 4.56 -12.82
C LEU A 101 -18.31 4.48 -12.35
N ASP A 102 -19.29 4.72 -13.23
CA ASP A 102 -20.73 4.63 -12.90
C ASP A 102 -21.27 3.18 -12.86
N LEU A 103 -20.42 2.15 -12.94
CA LEU A 103 -20.83 0.74 -12.89
C LEU A 103 -20.55 0.02 -11.55
N LEU A 104 -20.26 0.77 -10.49
CA LEU A 104 -20.20 0.27 -9.11
C LEU A 104 -21.11 1.10 -8.19
N ALA A 105 -22.39 1.12 -8.54
CA ALA A 105 -23.50 1.38 -7.63
C ALA A 105 -24.41 0.14 -7.59
#